data_AF-W9UZ45-F1
#
_entry.id   AF-W9UZ45-F1
#
_cell.length_a   1.000
_cell.length_b   1.000
_cell.length_c   1.000
_cell.angle_alpha   90.00
_cell.angle_beta   90.00
_cell.angle_gamma   90.00
#
_symmetry.space_group_name_H-M   'P 1'
#
loop_
_entity.id
_entity.type
_entity.pdbx_description
1 polymer ?
#
loop_
_entity_poly.entity_id
_entity_poly.type
_entity_poly.pdbx_seq_one_letter_code
_entity_poly.pdbx_strand_id
1 'polypeptide(L)'
;MQTAQGIAESKVNDLLGDILDGVRVFQAGGNEVLGNDLQEMILEAAENSLTRLYPQFHVADHTGWSKVYDKAKTGASDALKAVGDDGEPAKNQVCKAVINFLAGGKKGADIRTQFESAPYGWPGDAVDGALQVLVVAGVVRAQTDRGQNIEPRELERKKIGLSFFKLETAVVTTPQRIQIRKLLQQVGCQAKQNEELAVLPEFLQKLSQLADNAGGDAPRPAKPNTSHLDDIRRAAGNEQLLAIYNLRDDLKKQIEDWQALSVSIQQRLPAWQTLQVFANHAKSLDGAEVLQAQVDQIKEQRLLLAEPDLIAPLMASYTQLLRDELNSLQQAYDAAHAKGMHRLGEDSNWKQLEQEQKHQFLAEQKLTATDKPEIAVGSSDDIQKTLQRISIGMLAERIAAMPSRFDAISIKAAEEMEPKAQFVSLRRCTLKTEAEIQQWLLDAENQLKQALAEGPVVLR
;
A
#
# COMPACT_ATOMS: atom_id res chain seq x y z
N MET A 1 83.72 -38.99 42.39
CA MET A 1 82.59 -38.07 42.66
C MET A 1 81.29 -38.57 42.03
N GLN A 2 81.25 -38.98 40.75
CA GLN A 2 80.03 -39.49 40.10
C GLN A 2 79.35 -40.69 40.81
N THR A 3 80.12 -41.62 41.38
CA THR A 3 79.57 -42.80 42.07
C THR A 3 78.92 -42.49 43.42
N ALA A 4 79.44 -41.50 44.16
CA ALA A 4 78.84 -41.09 45.44
C ALA A 4 77.55 -40.30 45.22
N GLN A 5 77.50 -39.48 44.16
CA GLN A 5 76.29 -38.77 43.75
C GLN A 5 75.17 -39.74 43.35
N GLY A 6 75.45 -40.73 42.51
CA GLY A 6 74.45 -41.72 42.09
C GLY A 6 73.89 -42.56 43.25
N ILE A 7 74.73 -42.92 44.23
CA ILE A 7 74.27 -43.63 45.44
C ILE A 7 73.38 -42.71 46.30
N ALA A 8 73.73 -41.43 46.43
CA ALA A 8 72.93 -40.46 47.15
C ALA A 8 71.57 -40.21 46.46
N GLU A 9 71.55 -40.08 45.13
CA GLU A 9 70.32 -39.93 44.34
C GLU A 9 69.42 -41.17 44.44
N SER A 10 69.98 -42.39 44.35
CA SER A 10 69.22 -43.63 44.57
C SER A 10 68.62 -43.64 45.97
N LYS A 11 69.41 -43.32 47.00
CA LYS A 11 68.94 -43.29 48.38
C LYS A 11 67.85 -42.24 48.60
N VAL A 12 67.93 -41.09 47.94
CA VAL A 12 66.86 -40.07 47.96
C VAL A 12 65.60 -40.60 47.30
N ASN A 13 65.71 -41.26 46.15
CA ASN A 13 64.56 -41.85 45.45
C ASN A 13 63.93 -42.99 46.24
N ASP A 14 64.73 -43.86 46.89
CA ASP A 14 64.23 -44.94 47.75
C ASP A 14 63.47 -44.35 48.95
N LEU A 15 64.04 -43.33 49.61
CA LEU A 15 63.37 -42.64 50.72
C LEU A 15 62.09 -41.91 50.27
N LEU A 16 62.06 -41.35 49.07
CA LEU A 16 60.86 -40.74 48.50
C LEU A 16 59.80 -41.80 48.17
N GLY A 17 60.22 -42.96 47.65
CA GLY A 17 59.35 -44.12 47.42
C GLY A 17 58.70 -44.58 48.71
N ASP A 18 59.50 -44.84 49.75
CA ASP A 18 59.00 -45.25 51.07
C ASP A 18 58.01 -44.24 51.67
N ILE A 19 58.25 -42.94 51.47
CA ILE A 19 57.33 -41.88 51.93
C ILE A 19 56.02 -41.92 51.12
N LEU A 20 56.10 -42.04 49.80
CA LEU A 20 54.93 -42.04 48.91
C LEU A 20 54.07 -43.29 49.08
N ASP A 21 54.68 -44.45 49.31
CA ASP A 21 54.00 -45.72 49.60
C ASP A 21 53.20 -45.67 50.92
N GLY A 22 53.61 -44.80 51.85
CA GLY A 22 52.91 -44.56 53.11
C GLY A 22 51.82 -43.49 53.05
N VAL A 23 51.62 -42.82 51.91
CA VAL A 23 50.63 -41.74 51.78
C VAL A 23 49.22 -42.32 51.74
N ARG A 24 48.32 -41.73 52.54
CA ARG A 24 46.90 -42.08 52.58
C ARG A 24 46.07 -40.90 52.08
N VAL A 25 45.15 -41.15 51.15
CA VAL A 25 44.26 -40.13 50.58
C VAL A 25 42.88 -40.28 51.21
N PHE A 26 42.38 -39.18 51.79
CA PHE A 26 41.04 -39.13 52.38
C PHE A 26 40.17 -38.15 51.60
N GLN A 27 38.98 -38.61 51.20
CA GLN A 27 37.95 -37.76 50.61
C GLN A 27 37.23 -36.94 51.70
N ALA A 28 36.69 -35.77 51.31
CA ALA A 28 35.83 -34.98 52.17
C ALA A 28 34.66 -35.82 52.74
N GLY A 29 34.63 -36.00 54.06
CA GLY A 29 33.76 -36.95 54.75
C GLY A 29 34.50 -38.06 55.51
N GLY A 30 35.82 -38.14 55.38
CA GLY A 30 36.68 -39.04 56.17
C GLY A 30 36.86 -40.44 55.57
N ASN A 31 36.38 -40.67 54.33
CA ASN A 31 36.55 -41.94 53.63
C ASN A 31 37.95 -42.03 53.04
N GLU A 32 38.68 -43.09 53.35
CA GLU A 32 39.96 -43.40 52.71
C GLU A 32 39.73 -43.98 51.31
N VAL A 33 40.50 -43.50 50.33
CA VAL A 33 40.49 -44.01 48.95
C VAL A 33 41.69 -44.94 48.77
N LEU A 34 41.46 -46.15 48.27
CA LEU A 34 42.49 -47.17 48.07
C LEU A 34 42.86 -47.25 46.58
N GLY A 35 44.16 -47.26 46.27
CA GLY A 35 44.66 -47.36 44.89
C GLY A 35 46.08 -47.94 44.88
N ASN A 36 46.62 -48.22 43.69
CA ASN A 36 47.94 -48.85 43.54
C ASN A 36 49.08 -47.84 43.67
N ASP A 37 48.81 -46.57 43.38
CA ASP A 37 49.73 -45.45 43.59
C ASP A 37 48.98 -44.17 44.02
N LEU A 38 49.75 -43.18 44.47
CA LEU A 38 49.22 -41.90 44.94
C LEU A 38 48.42 -41.15 43.86
N GLN A 39 48.83 -41.25 42.59
CA GLN A 39 48.16 -40.54 41.50
C GLN A 39 46.76 -41.13 41.27
N GLU A 40 46.64 -42.46 41.23
CA GLU A 40 45.39 -43.18 41.10
C GLU A 40 44.45 -42.84 42.26
N MET A 41 44.94 -42.89 43.50
CA MET A 41 44.16 -42.55 44.71
C MET A 41 43.61 -41.12 44.66
N ILE A 42 44.41 -40.14 44.19
CA ILE A 42 43.98 -38.74 44.06
C ILE A 42 42.95 -38.59 42.95
N LEU A 43 43.16 -39.22 41.79
CA LEU A 43 42.24 -39.14 40.65
C LEU A 43 40.89 -39.78 40.98
N GLU A 44 40.88 -40.94 41.63
CA GLU A 44 39.66 -41.62 42.08
C GLU A 44 38.92 -40.79 43.15
N ALA A 45 39.64 -40.22 44.12
CA ALA A 45 39.05 -39.33 45.12
C ALA A 45 38.42 -38.08 44.47
N ALA A 46 39.06 -37.53 43.44
CA ALA A 46 38.55 -36.40 42.68
C ALA A 46 37.31 -36.79 41.85
N GLU A 47 37.34 -37.90 41.13
CA GLU A 47 36.22 -38.41 40.32
C GLU A 47 34.99 -38.73 41.19
N ASN A 48 35.19 -39.38 42.33
CA ASN A 48 34.13 -39.62 43.31
C ASN A 48 33.53 -38.32 43.84
N SER A 49 34.35 -37.29 44.05
CA SER A 49 33.89 -35.98 44.52
C SER A 49 33.11 -35.24 43.43
N LEU A 50 33.58 -35.31 42.18
CA LEU A 50 32.92 -34.71 41.02
C LEU A 50 31.59 -35.38 40.70
N THR A 51 31.53 -36.72 40.75
CA THR A 51 30.29 -37.48 40.54
C THR A 51 29.24 -37.14 41.60
N ARG A 52 29.67 -36.94 42.86
CA ARG A 52 28.78 -36.51 43.93
C ARG A 52 28.30 -35.06 43.77
N LEU A 53 29.18 -34.17 43.30
CA LEU A 53 28.86 -32.76 43.10
C LEU A 53 27.97 -32.53 41.87
N TYR A 54 28.20 -33.28 40.78
CA TYR A 54 27.50 -33.16 39.50
C TYR A 54 26.91 -34.50 39.04
N PRO A 55 25.92 -35.05 39.77
CA PRO A 55 25.34 -36.35 39.43
C PRO A 55 24.65 -36.38 38.05
N GLN A 56 24.33 -35.23 37.46
CA GLN A 56 23.69 -35.11 36.15
C GLN A 56 24.67 -34.77 35.01
N PHE A 57 25.99 -34.76 35.26
CA PHE A 57 27.00 -34.38 34.25
C PHE A 57 26.94 -35.26 32.99
N HIS A 58 26.83 -36.58 33.18
CA HIS A 58 26.79 -37.58 32.10
C HIS A 58 25.70 -37.35 31.05
N VAL A 59 24.61 -36.63 31.38
CA VAL A 59 23.50 -36.35 30.47
C VAL A 59 23.94 -35.47 29.29
N ALA A 60 24.93 -34.61 29.48
CA ALA A 60 25.46 -33.72 28.45
C ALA A 60 26.95 -33.95 28.14
N ASP A 61 27.53 -35.06 28.61
CA ASP A 61 28.95 -35.37 28.45
C ASP A 61 29.25 -35.89 27.04
N HIS A 62 29.37 -34.95 26.09
CA HIS A 62 29.71 -35.26 24.70
C HIS A 62 30.48 -34.11 24.05
N THR A 63 31.59 -34.42 23.38
CA THR A 63 32.47 -33.41 22.71
C THR A 63 31.82 -32.74 21.49
N GLY A 64 30.72 -33.30 20.99
CA GLY A 64 30.01 -32.85 19.80
C GLY A 64 29.12 -31.60 19.97
N TRP A 65 28.88 -31.11 21.19
CA TRP A 65 27.94 -30.01 21.44
C TRP A 65 28.33 -28.69 20.75
N SER A 66 29.62 -28.39 20.62
CA SER A 66 30.10 -27.24 19.85
C SER A 66 29.62 -27.30 18.39
N LYS A 67 29.70 -28.49 17.77
CA LYS A 67 29.22 -28.73 16.39
C LYS A 67 27.70 -28.66 16.29
N VAL A 68 26.97 -29.07 17.33
CA VAL A 68 25.50 -28.92 17.39
C VAL A 68 25.14 -27.44 17.28
N TYR A 69 25.78 -26.57 18.08
CA TYR A 69 25.56 -25.13 18.01
C TYR A 69 25.86 -24.58 16.62
N ASP A 70 27.02 -24.88 16.04
CA ASP A 70 27.41 -24.36 14.71
C ASP A 70 26.43 -24.77 13.61
N LYS A 71 26.01 -26.04 13.60
CA LYS A 71 25.00 -26.54 12.65
C LYS A 71 23.65 -25.86 12.86
N ALA A 72 23.17 -25.81 14.10
CA ALA A 72 21.89 -25.18 14.43
C ALA A 72 21.90 -23.68 14.09
N LYS A 73 23.03 -22.98 14.27
CA LYS A 73 23.19 -21.56 13.91
C LYS A 73 22.94 -21.29 12.43
N THR A 74 23.27 -22.24 11.55
CA THR A 74 22.97 -22.15 10.12
C THR A 74 21.52 -22.53 9.76
N GLY A 75 20.74 -23.02 10.74
CA GLY A 75 19.35 -23.44 10.58
C GLY A 75 19.18 -24.92 10.23
N ALA A 76 20.22 -25.75 10.43
CA ALA A 76 20.13 -27.18 10.18
C ALA A 76 19.18 -27.87 11.18
N SER A 77 18.19 -28.59 10.67
CA SER A 77 17.18 -29.31 11.48
C SER A 77 17.71 -30.60 12.11
N ASP A 78 18.85 -31.11 11.65
CA ASP A 78 19.48 -32.37 12.07
C ASP A 78 20.76 -32.16 12.90
N ALA A 79 20.90 -31.00 13.53
CA ALA A 79 22.11 -30.61 14.27
C ALA A 79 22.48 -31.60 15.40
N LEU A 80 21.48 -32.21 16.07
CA LEU A 80 21.68 -33.17 17.16
C LEU A 80 22.37 -34.48 16.73
N LYS A 81 22.46 -34.78 15.42
CA LYS A 81 23.26 -35.93 14.95
C LYS A 81 24.73 -35.84 15.37
N ALA A 82 25.25 -34.63 15.62
CA ALA A 82 26.61 -34.43 16.11
C ALA A 82 26.86 -34.97 17.53
N VAL A 83 25.79 -35.24 18.30
CA VAL A 83 25.82 -35.90 19.62
C VAL A 83 25.17 -37.29 19.58
N GLY A 84 25.02 -37.87 18.38
CA GLY A 84 24.47 -39.21 18.20
C GLY A 84 22.95 -39.33 18.32
N ASP A 85 22.20 -38.23 18.30
CA ASP A 85 20.73 -38.23 18.40
C ASP A 85 20.09 -37.79 17.08
N ASP A 86 19.26 -38.66 16.49
CA ASP A 86 18.49 -38.42 15.25
C ASP A 86 16.99 -38.19 15.53
N GLY A 87 16.63 -38.02 16.81
CA GLY A 87 15.27 -37.79 17.25
C GLY A 87 14.82 -36.33 17.11
N GLU A 88 13.55 -36.11 17.46
CA GLU A 88 13.01 -34.75 17.60
C GLU A 88 13.73 -34.02 18.75
N PRO A 89 14.18 -32.77 18.55
CA PRO A 89 14.91 -32.04 19.58
C PRO A 89 14.24 -31.93 20.94
N ALA A 90 12.91 -31.87 20.99
CA ALA A 90 12.16 -31.83 22.25
C ALA A 90 12.28 -33.12 23.10
N LYS A 91 12.69 -34.24 22.49
CA LYS A 91 12.84 -35.55 23.16
C LYS A 91 14.25 -35.81 23.67
N ASN A 92 15.26 -35.11 23.15
CA ASN A 92 16.64 -35.20 23.63
C ASN A 92 16.73 -34.82 25.12
N GLN A 93 17.51 -35.55 25.91
CA GLN A 93 17.52 -35.39 27.38
C GLN A 93 17.98 -33.99 27.84
N VAL A 94 19.03 -33.45 27.22
CA VAL A 94 19.55 -32.10 27.50
C VAL A 94 18.50 -31.05 27.13
N CYS A 95 17.95 -31.15 25.92
CA CYS A 95 16.91 -30.23 25.44
C CYS A 95 15.64 -30.29 26.30
N LYS A 96 15.21 -31.48 26.71
CA LYS A 96 14.05 -31.69 27.58
C LYS A 96 14.24 -31.06 28.96
N ALA A 97 15.43 -31.18 29.54
CA ALA A 97 15.76 -30.51 30.80
C ALA A 97 15.67 -28.99 30.66
N VAL A 98 16.22 -28.43 29.58
CA VAL A 98 16.13 -26.99 29.27
C VAL A 98 14.67 -26.56 29.11
N ILE A 99 13.86 -27.28 28.33
CA ILE A 99 12.42 -27.02 28.15
C ILE A 99 11.70 -26.98 29.50
N ASN A 100 11.92 -27.98 30.36
CA ASN A 100 11.27 -28.06 31.67
C ASN A 100 11.65 -26.89 32.59
N PHE A 101 12.89 -26.38 32.48
CA PHE A 101 13.36 -25.25 33.27
C PHE A 101 12.81 -23.90 32.78
N LEU A 102 12.48 -23.77 31.50
CA LEU A 102 11.97 -22.52 30.94
C LEU A 102 10.65 -22.08 31.57
N ALA A 103 9.70 -22.99 31.83
CA ALA A 103 8.37 -22.67 32.34
C ALA A 103 7.71 -21.48 31.58
N GLY A 104 7.46 -20.33 32.23
CA GLY A 104 6.93 -19.10 31.62
C GLY A 104 7.95 -18.20 30.91
N GLY A 105 9.21 -18.64 30.91
CA GLY A 105 10.37 -18.04 30.24
C GLY A 105 11.50 -17.64 31.20
N LYS A 106 12.73 -17.69 30.69
CA LYS A 106 13.96 -17.43 31.45
C LYS A 106 14.98 -16.66 30.62
N LYS A 107 15.86 -15.90 31.27
CA LYS A 107 17.00 -15.27 30.59
C LYS A 107 18.07 -16.33 30.31
N GLY A 108 18.73 -16.25 29.17
CA GLY A 108 19.76 -17.24 28.79
C GLY A 108 20.92 -17.32 29.78
N ALA A 109 21.27 -16.20 30.43
CA ALA A 109 22.26 -16.21 31.52
C ALA A 109 21.81 -17.10 32.70
N ASP A 110 20.55 -17.01 33.11
CA ASP A 110 19.99 -17.84 34.20
C ASP A 110 19.97 -19.32 33.81
N ILE A 111 19.69 -19.63 32.54
CA ILE A 111 19.72 -21.00 32.01
C ILE A 111 21.15 -21.55 32.06
N ARG A 112 22.15 -20.79 31.62
CA ARG A 112 23.56 -21.17 31.75
C ARG A 112 23.93 -21.42 33.20
N THR A 113 23.66 -20.46 34.09
CA THR A 113 23.96 -20.60 35.52
C THR A 113 23.32 -21.86 36.11
N GLN A 114 22.07 -22.17 35.75
CA GLN A 114 21.38 -23.35 36.25
C GLN A 114 22.04 -24.67 35.82
N PHE A 115 22.44 -24.80 34.55
CA PHE A 115 22.92 -26.06 33.99
C PHE A 115 24.45 -26.21 34.04
N GLU A 116 25.20 -25.11 34.13
CA GLU A 116 26.65 -25.14 34.38
C GLU A 116 26.97 -25.34 35.87
N SER A 117 25.99 -25.14 36.77
CA SER A 117 26.13 -25.38 38.22
C SER A 117 25.68 -26.78 38.64
N ALA A 118 25.96 -27.15 39.89
CA ALA A 118 25.44 -28.38 40.50
C ALA A 118 23.89 -28.37 40.51
N PRO A 119 23.22 -29.49 40.21
CA PRO A 119 23.76 -30.86 40.08
C PRO A 119 24.21 -31.25 38.66
N TYR A 120 24.22 -30.34 37.69
CA TYR A 120 24.43 -30.63 36.28
C TYR A 120 25.89 -30.50 35.86
N GLY A 121 26.51 -29.34 36.06
CA GLY A 121 27.91 -29.10 35.68
C GLY A 121 28.16 -29.16 34.17
N TRP A 122 27.14 -29.00 33.33
CA TRP A 122 27.25 -29.20 31.89
C TRP A 122 28.19 -28.19 31.22
N PRO A 123 28.86 -28.56 30.12
CA PRO A 123 29.63 -27.60 29.35
C PRO A 123 28.71 -26.54 28.74
N GLY A 124 29.15 -25.28 28.70
CA GLY A 124 28.38 -24.19 28.11
C GLY A 124 28.03 -24.41 26.63
N ASP A 125 28.85 -25.18 25.90
CA ASP A 125 28.53 -25.66 24.53
C ASP A 125 27.23 -26.47 24.49
N ALA A 126 26.97 -27.32 25.49
CA ALA A 126 25.75 -28.13 25.54
C ALA A 126 24.51 -27.29 25.78
N VAL A 127 24.60 -26.34 26.72
CA VAL A 127 23.49 -25.42 27.02
C VAL A 127 23.18 -24.53 25.82
N ASP A 128 24.20 -23.92 25.22
CA ASP A 128 24.06 -23.05 24.05
C ASP A 128 23.56 -23.82 22.82
N GLY A 129 24.11 -25.02 22.58
CA GLY A 129 23.69 -25.90 21.50
C GLY A 129 22.23 -26.33 21.65
N ALA A 130 21.81 -26.74 22.85
CA ALA A 130 20.43 -27.11 23.11
C ALA A 130 19.46 -25.93 22.88
N LEU A 131 19.78 -24.73 23.41
CA LEU A 131 18.97 -23.53 23.18
C LEU A 131 18.85 -23.20 21.70
N GLN A 132 19.96 -23.23 20.96
CA GLN A 132 19.97 -22.91 19.53
C GLN A 132 19.14 -23.92 18.73
N VAL A 133 19.27 -25.22 19.01
CA VAL A 133 18.46 -26.26 18.35
C VAL A 133 16.98 -26.10 18.66
N LEU A 134 16.62 -25.83 19.92
CA LEU A 134 15.23 -25.63 20.31
C LEU A 134 14.59 -24.42 19.64
N VAL A 135 15.37 -23.36 19.41
CA VAL A 135 14.94 -22.17 18.66
C VAL A 135 14.77 -22.48 17.17
N VAL A 136 15.71 -23.22 16.56
CA VAL A 136 15.60 -23.64 15.15
C VAL A 136 14.42 -24.58 14.93
N ALA A 137 14.18 -25.50 15.88
CA ALA A 137 13.06 -26.42 15.86
C ALA A 137 11.70 -25.73 16.13
N GLY A 138 11.71 -24.46 16.56
CA GLY A 138 10.51 -23.70 16.87
C GLY A 138 9.78 -24.19 18.13
N VAL A 139 10.48 -24.90 19.02
CA VAL A 139 9.96 -25.35 20.33
C VAL A 139 10.13 -24.25 21.36
N VAL A 140 11.15 -23.41 21.20
CA VAL A 140 11.45 -22.27 22.05
C VAL A 140 11.59 -21.04 21.17
N ARG A 141 11.11 -19.89 21.63
CA ARG A 141 11.38 -18.60 20.99
C ARG A 141 12.39 -17.79 21.79
N ALA A 142 13.31 -17.15 21.08
CA ALA A 142 14.25 -16.20 21.66
C ALA A 142 13.73 -14.76 21.46
N GLN A 143 13.82 -13.94 22.49
CA GLN A 143 13.41 -12.54 22.48
C GLN A 143 14.52 -11.66 23.04
N THR A 144 14.60 -10.40 22.59
CA THR A 144 15.45 -9.38 23.19
C THR A 144 14.88 -8.94 24.55
N ASP A 145 15.66 -8.21 25.36
CA ASP A 145 15.18 -7.58 26.60
C ASP A 145 13.98 -6.62 26.37
N ARG A 146 13.73 -6.19 25.12
CA ARG A 146 12.57 -5.37 24.72
C ARG A 146 11.36 -6.18 24.27
N GLY A 147 11.41 -7.51 24.36
CA GLY A 147 10.34 -8.42 23.95
C GLY A 147 10.22 -8.67 22.45
N GLN A 148 11.16 -8.15 21.64
CA GLN A 148 11.19 -8.41 20.19
C GLN A 148 11.77 -9.79 19.90
N ASN A 149 11.13 -10.57 19.02
CA ASN A 149 11.60 -11.90 18.65
C ASN A 149 12.94 -11.82 17.90
N ILE A 150 13.81 -12.80 18.13
CA ILE A 150 15.10 -12.96 17.47
C ILE A 150 14.99 -14.17 16.53
N GLU A 151 15.33 -13.99 15.26
CA GLU A 151 15.35 -15.12 14.33
C GLU A 151 16.43 -16.14 14.72
N PRO A 152 16.21 -17.44 14.49
CA PRO A 152 17.19 -18.48 14.83
C PRO A 152 18.60 -18.19 14.29
N ARG A 153 18.70 -17.75 13.03
CA ARG A 153 19.98 -17.41 12.37
C ARG A 153 20.63 -16.14 12.92
N GLU A 154 19.88 -15.26 13.57
CA GLU A 154 20.39 -14.01 14.15
C GLU A 154 20.79 -14.13 15.63
N LEU A 155 20.36 -15.21 16.30
CA LEU A 155 20.73 -15.52 17.69
C LEU A 155 22.21 -15.94 17.78
N GLU A 156 23.10 -14.97 17.93
CA GLU A 156 24.54 -15.23 18.08
C GLU A 156 24.87 -15.69 19.50
N ARG A 157 25.97 -16.46 19.64
CA ARG A 157 26.38 -17.04 20.93
C ARG A 157 26.55 -16.01 22.05
N LYS A 158 27.08 -14.84 21.72
CA LYS A 158 27.22 -13.70 22.65
C LYS A 158 25.87 -13.11 23.09
N LYS A 159 24.82 -13.26 22.27
CA LYS A 159 23.46 -12.76 22.56
C LYS A 159 22.64 -13.77 23.37
N ILE A 160 22.99 -15.05 23.40
CA ILE A 160 22.25 -16.08 24.17
C ILE A 160 22.06 -15.64 25.62
N GLY A 161 23.14 -15.26 26.31
CA GLY A 161 23.06 -14.82 27.71
C GLY A 161 22.17 -13.60 27.94
N LEU A 162 22.02 -12.74 26.92
CA LEU A 162 21.21 -11.52 26.97
C LEU A 162 19.76 -11.75 26.51
N SER A 163 19.47 -12.88 25.87
CA SER A 163 18.15 -13.16 25.29
C SER A 163 17.23 -13.79 26.32
N PHE A 164 15.93 -13.53 26.17
CA PHE A 164 14.87 -14.16 26.95
C PHE A 164 14.25 -15.30 26.14
N PHE A 165 14.23 -16.49 26.70
CA PHE A 165 13.71 -17.69 26.06
C PHE A 165 12.36 -18.06 26.65
N LYS A 166 11.40 -18.38 25.79
CA LYS A 166 10.06 -18.83 26.18
C LYS A 166 9.68 -20.08 25.40
N LEU A 167 8.95 -21.00 26.03
CA LEU A 167 8.38 -22.13 25.34
C LEU A 167 7.38 -21.63 24.29
N GLU A 168 7.44 -22.19 23.08
CA GLU A 168 6.44 -21.96 22.07
C GLU A 168 5.25 -22.90 22.36
N THR A 169 4.10 -22.31 22.71
CA THR A 169 2.86 -23.04 23.00
C THR A 169 2.19 -23.60 21.75
N ALA A 170 2.51 -23.05 20.58
CA ALA A 170 1.98 -23.41 19.28
C ALA A 170 3.01 -24.21 18.46
N VAL A 171 2.73 -25.51 18.25
CA VAL A 171 3.53 -26.35 17.34
C VAL A 171 2.87 -26.38 15.97
N VAL A 172 3.62 -25.97 14.92
CA VAL A 172 3.17 -26.03 13.53
C VAL A 172 3.84 -27.21 12.83
N THR A 173 3.04 -28.21 12.47
CA THR A 173 3.51 -29.43 11.81
C THR A 173 3.96 -29.19 10.36
N THR A 174 4.79 -30.07 9.82
CA THR A 174 5.25 -30.00 8.42
C THR A 174 4.10 -29.94 7.41
N PRO A 175 3.02 -30.75 7.51
CA PRO A 175 1.86 -30.61 6.62
C PRO A 175 1.17 -29.24 6.71
N GLN A 176 1.07 -28.66 7.91
CA GLN A 176 0.49 -27.33 8.09
C GLN A 176 1.36 -26.25 7.42
N ARG A 177 2.69 -26.31 7.59
CA ARG A 177 3.63 -25.41 6.91
C ARG A 177 3.49 -25.48 5.39
N ILE A 178 3.33 -26.67 4.82
CA ILE A 178 3.12 -26.85 3.37
C ILE A 178 1.84 -26.13 2.92
N GLN A 179 0.73 -26.28 3.65
CA GLN A 179 -0.53 -25.61 3.30
C GLN A 179 -0.43 -24.09 3.42
N ILE A 180 0.24 -23.58 4.46
CA ILE A 180 0.51 -22.15 4.61
C ILE A 180 1.32 -21.65 3.40
N ARG A 181 2.42 -22.31 3.04
CA ARG A 181 3.22 -21.93 1.87
C ARG A 181 2.41 -21.90 0.57
N LYS A 182 1.49 -22.83 0.38
CA LYS A 182 0.59 -22.84 -0.78
C LYS A 182 -0.31 -21.61 -0.82
N LEU A 183 -0.83 -21.17 0.33
CA LEU A 183 -1.63 -19.95 0.44
C LEU A 183 -0.78 -18.69 0.15
N LEU A 184 0.44 -18.61 0.70
CA LEU A 184 1.38 -17.51 0.43
C LEU A 184 1.64 -17.34 -1.07
N GLN A 185 1.82 -18.45 -1.79
CA GLN A 185 2.08 -18.45 -3.22
C GLN A 185 0.93 -17.88 -4.06
N GLN A 186 -0.33 -17.98 -3.61
CA GLN A 186 -1.48 -17.46 -4.36
C GLN A 186 -1.46 -15.94 -4.53
N VAL A 187 -0.78 -15.21 -3.64
CA VAL A 187 -0.56 -13.76 -3.74
C VAL A 187 0.89 -13.42 -4.11
N GLY A 188 1.63 -14.39 -4.64
CA GLY A 188 2.99 -14.21 -5.12
C GLY A 188 4.04 -14.06 -4.01
N CYS A 189 3.75 -14.47 -2.78
CA CYS A 189 4.74 -14.53 -1.70
C CYS A 189 5.42 -15.90 -1.71
N GLN A 190 6.76 -15.92 -1.75
CA GLN A 190 7.55 -17.15 -1.78
C GLN A 190 8.31 -17.34 -0.47
N ALA A 191 8.02 -18.43 0.23
CA ALA A 191 8.75 -18.84 1.42
C ALA A 191 9.45 -20.19 1.20
N LYS A 192 10.69 -20.31 1.66
CA LYS A 192 11.39 -21.59 1.76
C LYS A 192 10.95 -22.34 3.02
N GLN A 193 11.36 -23.60 3.13
CA GLN A 193 11.09 -24.39 4.33
C GLN A 193 11.68 -23.74 5.57
N ASN A 194 10.85 -23.59 6.61
CA ASN A 194 11.17 -22.95 7.89
C ASN A 194 11.37 -21.42 7.80
N GLU A 195 11.11 -20.81 6.65
CA GLU A 195 11.20 -19.35 6.45
C GLU A 195 9.81 -18.71 6.29
N GLU A 196 8.73 -19.44 6.61
CA GLU A 196 7.35 -18.94 6.41
C GLU A 196 7.05 -17.69 7.24
N LEU A 197 7.53 -17.65 8.49
CA LEU A 197 7.31 -16.51 9.40
C LEU A 197 7.87 -15.20 8.85
N ALA A 198 9.03 -15.25 8.21
CA ALA A 198 9.70 -14.07 7.67
C ALA A 198 8.90 -13.40 6.54
N VAL A 199 8.07 -14.17 5.83
CA VAL A 199 7.30 -13.71 4.66
C VAL A 199 5.88 -13.25 5.04
N LEU A 200 5.40 -13.56 6.25
CA LEU A 200 4.05 -13.20 6.68
C LEU A 200 3.75 -11.69 6.67
N PRO A 201 4.67 -10.78 7.05
CA PRO A 201 4.41 -9.35 6.98
C PRO A 201 4.08 -8.88 5.56
N GLU A 202 4.83 -9.34 4.55
CA GLU A 202 4.58 -9.05 3.14
C GLU A 202 3.24 -9.62 2.68
N PHE A 203 2.95 -10.88 3.06
CA PHE A 203 1.69 -11.54 2.74
C PHE A 203 0.47 -10.77 3.29
N LEU A 204 0.51 -10.38 4.57
CA LEU A 204 -0.58 -9.61 5.19
C LEU A 204 -0.73 -8.22 4.57
N GLN A 205 0.37 -7.58 4.15
CA GLN A 205 0.32 -6.31 3.42
C GLN A 205 -0.38 -6.48 2.07
N LYS A 206 -0.02 -7.53 1.30
CA LYS A 206 -0.64 -7.81 0.01
C LYS A 206 -2.13 -8.14 0.14
N LEU A 207 -2.53 -8.89 1.17
CA LEU A 207 -3.95 -9.14 1.45
C LEU A 207 -4.72 -7.86 1.79
N SER A 208 -4.12 -6.98 2.60
CA SER A 208 -4.73 -5.68 2.90
C SER A 208 -4.93 -4.85 1.62
N GLN A 209 -3.90 -4.77 0.77
CA GLN A 209 -3.99 -4.04 -0.50
C GLN A 209 -5.04 -4.65 -1.44
N LEU A 210 -5.16 -5.98 -1.46
CA LEU A 210 -6.15 -6.68 -2.26
C LEU A 210 -7.58 -6.35 -1.79
N ALA A 211 -7.81 -6.35 -0.48
CA ALA A 211 -9.08 -5.91 0.11
C ALA A 211 -9.37 -4.42 -0.19
N ASP A 212 -8.35 -3.56 -0.13
CA ASP A 212 -8.47 -2.13 -0.49
C ASP A 212 -8.89 -1.93 -1.95
N ASN A 213 -8.42 -2.79 -2.85
CA ASN A 213 -8.76 -2.72 -4.27
C ASN A 213 -10.13 -3.35 -4.60
N ALA A 214 -10.62 -4.26 -3.76
CA ALA A 214 -11.90 -4.95 -3.94
C ALA A 214 -13.13 -4.12 -3.52
N GLY A 215 -12.94 -2.91 -3.00
CA GLY A 215 -14.03 -2.03 -2.61
C GLY A 215 -13.55 -0.60 -2.33
N GLY A 216 -14.33 0.17 -1.59
CA GLY A 216 -13.94 1.50 -1.12
C GLY A 216 -15.11 2.47 -1.07
N ASP A 217 -14.89 3.70 -1.53
CA ASP A 217 -15.95 4.71 -1.59
C ASP A 217 -16.95 4.43 -2.73
N ALA A 218 -18.19 4.85 -2.51
CA ALA A 218 -19.25 4.81 -3.50
C ALA A 218 -18.79 5.49 -4.81
N PRO A 219 -19.06 4.87 -5.99
CA PRO A 219 -20.03 3.80 -6.24
C PRO A 219 -19.47 2.38 -6.07
N ARG A 220 -18.20 2.22 -5.67
CA ARG A 220 -17.61 0.89 -5.51
C ARG A 220 -18.34 0.11 -4.41
N PRO A 221 -18.31 -1.24 -4.45
CA PRO A 221 -18.73 -2.05 -3.32
C PRO A 221 -18.09 -1.60 -2.01
N ALA A 222 -18.76 -1.87 -0.89
CA ALA A 222 -18.19 -1.59 0.42
C ALA A 222 -16.85 -2.34 0.60
N LYS A 223 -15.90 -1.71 1.29
CA LYS A 223 -14.61 -2.34 1.56
C LYS A 223 -14.82 -3.65 2.35
N PRO A 224 -14.18 -4.77 1.94
CA PRO A 224 -14.25 -6.02 2.69
C PRO A 224 -13.75 -5.88 4.13
N ASN A 225 -14.28 -6.70 5.04
CA ASN A 225 -13.85 -6.72 6.44
C ASN A 225 -12.47 -7.42 6.57
N THR A 226 -11.48 -6.68 7.08
CA THR A 226 -10.10 -7.15 7.26
C THR A 226 -9.69 -7.33 8.74
N SER A 227 -10.63 -7.30 9.69
CA SER A 227 -10.34 -7.41 11.14
C SER A 227 -9.52 -8.66 11.50
N HIS A 228 -9.83 -9.80 10.89
CA HIS A 228 -9.09 -11.05 11.08
C HIS A 228 -7.61 -10.95 10.64
N LEU A 229 -7.27 -10.08 9.68
CA LEU A 229 -5.87 -9.83 9.29
C LEU A 229 -5.11 -9.08 10.40
N ASP A 230 -5.78 -8.17 11.11
CA ASP A 230 -5.20 -7.48 12.26
C ASP A 230 -5.02 -8.43 13.45
N ASP A 231 -5.95 -9.37 13.66
CA ASP A 231 -5.81 -10.41 14.69
C ASP A 231 -4.60 -11.31 14.41
N ILE A 232 -4.41 -11.73 13.14
CA ILE A 232 -3.21 -12.47 12.71
C ILE A 232 -1.95 -11.61 12.94
N ARG A 233 -2.00 -10.30 12.66
CA ARG A 233 -0.86 -9.40 12.87
C ARG A 233 -0.47 -9.25 14.34
N ARG A 234 -1.43 -9.35 15.26
CA ARG A 234 -1.19 -9.27 16.72
C ARG A 234 -0.63 -10.57 17.30
N ALA A 235 -0.88 -11.71 16.66
CA ALA A 235 -0.26 -12.98 17.03
C ALA A 235 1.25 -12.94 16.78
N ALA A 236 2.01 -13.74 17.54
CA ALA A 236 3.47 -13.77 17.46
C ALA A 236 3.99 -15.20 17.27
N GLY A 237 5.06 -15.35 16.50
CA GLY A 237 5.69 -16.65 16.29
C GLY A 237 4.75 -17.66 15.61
N ASN A 238 4.80 -18.91 16.05
CA ASN A 238 4.03 -19.99 15.43
C ASN A 238 2.51 -19.81 15.63
N GLU A 239 2.06 -19.05 16.62
CA GLU A 239 0.64 -18.69 16.77
C GLU A 239 0.12 -17.95 15.54
N GLN A 240 0.96 -17.12 14.90
CA GLN A 240 0.62 -16.42 13.68
C GLN A 240 0.45 -17.38 12.48
N LEU A 241 1.34 -18.37 12.36
CA LEU A 241 1.24 -19.44 11.36
C LEU A 241 -0.01 -20.30 11.58
N LEU A 242 -0.33 -20.65 12.83
CA LEU A 242 -1.54 -21.39 13.15
C LEU A 242 -2.81 -20.58 12.85
N ALA A 243 -2.82 -19.28 13.14
CA ALA A 243 -3.96 -18.42 12.82
C ALA A 243 -4.23 -18.41 11.31
N ILE A 244 -3.19 -18.27 10.49
CA ILE A 244 -3.29 -18.38 9.02
C ILE A 244 -3.76 -19.77 8.60
N TYR A 245 -3.20 -20.83 9.19
CA TYR A 245 -3.59 -22.19 8.87
C TYR A 245 -5.06 -22.50 9.18
N ASN A 246 -5.55 -22.00 10.31
CA ASN A 246 -6.93 -22.19 10.76
C ASN A 246 -7.91 -21.43 9.85
N LEU A 247 -7.54 -20.23 9.39
CA LEU A 247 -8.34 -19.41 8.49
C LEU A 247 -8.05 -19.67 7.00
N ARG A 248 -7.24 -20.67 6.66
CA ARG A 248 -6.69 -20.83 5.30
C ARG A 248 -7.76 -20.94 4.20
N ASP A 249 -8.88 -21.62 4.50
CA ASP A 249 -9.91 -21.89 3.51
C ASP A 249 -10.75 -20.62 3.26
N ASP A 250 -11.01 -19.84 4.32
CA ASP A 250 -11.64 -18.52 4.24
C ASP A 250 -10.73 -17.51 3.54
N LEU A 251 -9.44 -17.44 3.91
CA LEU A 251 -8.46 -16.58 3.29
C LEU A 251 -8.30 -16.90 1.80
N LYS A 252 -8.26 -18.19 1.44
CA LYS A 252 -8.21 -18.61 0.03
C LYS A 252 -9.42 -18.09 -0.75
N LYS A 253 -10.62 -18.27 -0.21
CA LYS A 253 -11.85 -17.79 -0.86
C LYS A 253 -11.84 -16.26 -0.98
N GLN A 254 -11.44 -15.55 0.07
CA GLN A 254 -11.33 -14.10 0.07
C GLN A 254 -10.30 -13.60 -0.96
N ILE A 255 -9.16 -14.26 -1.11
CA ILE A 255 -8.18 -13.93 -2.15
C ILE A 255 -8.82 -14.02 -3.54
N GLU A 256 -9.52 -15.12 -3.83
CA GLU A 256 -10.19 -15.33 -5.11
C GLU A 256 -11.29 -14.28 -5.35
N ASP A 257 -12.15 -14.04 -4.36
CA ASP A 257 -13.25 -13.07 -4.42
C ASP A 257 -12.72 -11.63 -4.59
N TRP A 258 -11.72 -11.23 -3.82
CA TRP A 258 -11.16 -9.87 -3.88
C TRP A 258 -10.37 -9.63 -5.16
N GLN A 259 -9.68 -10.64 -5.70
CA GLN A 259 -9.05 -10.56 -7.02
C GLN A 259 -10.10 -10.33 -8.11
N ALA A 260 -11.18 -11.11 -8.10
CA ALA A 260 -12.27 -10.96 -9.07
C ALA A 260 -12.92 -9.57 -8.98
N LEU A 261 -13.27 -9.12 -7.77
CA LEU A 261 -13.84 -7.79 -7.53
C LEU A 261 -12.91 -6.67 -7.99
N SER A 262 -11.62 -6.76 -7.67
CA SER A 262 -10.63 -5.76 -8.09
C SER A 262 -10.58 -5.64 -9.61
N VAL A 263 -10.61 -6.75 -10.35
CA VAL A 263 -10.61 -6.75 -11.81
C VAL A 263 -11.89 -6.11 -12.36
N SER A 264 -13.06 -6.50 -11.84
CA SER A 264 -14.34 -5.92 -12.28
C SER A 264 -14.42 -4.42 -12.00
N ILE A 265 -13.91 -3.95 -10.85
CA ILE A 265 -13.84 -2.53 -10.52
C ILE A 265 -12.93 -1.80 -11.51
N GLN A 266 -11.73 -2.32 -11.79
CA GLN A 266 -10.81 -1.71 -12.74
C GLN A 266 -11.40 -1.58 -14.14
N GLN A 267 -12.27 -2.51 -14.55
CA GLN A 267 -12.97 -2.46 -15.83
C GLN A 267 -14.11 -1.43 -15.86
N ARG A 268 -14.91 -1.33 -14.79
CA ARG A 268 -16.12 -0.47 -14.75
C ARG A 268 -15.85 0.97 -14.31
N LEU A 269 -14.83 1.19 -13.48
CA LEU A 269 -14.56 2.50 -12.87
C LEU A 269 -14.22 3.62 -13.87
N PRO A 270 -13.45 3.39 -14.95
CA PRO A 270 -13.19 4.44 -15.94
C PRO A 270 -14.48 4.94 -16.62
N ALA A 271 -15.38 4.03 -16.99
CA ALA A 271 -16.67 4.40 -17.59
C ALA A 271 -17.53 5.24 -16.63
N TRP A 272 -17.53 4.89 -15.34
CA TRP A 272 -18.18 5.68 -14.31
C TRP A 272 -17.58 7.09 -14.18
N GLN A 273 -16.25 7.22 -14.19
CA GLN A 273 -15.60 8.53 -14.10
C GLN A 273 -15.97 9.43 -15.29
N THR A 274 -16.00 8.88 -16.50
CA THR A 274 -16.46 9.60 -17.69
C THR A 274 -17.94 10.00 -17.58
N LEU A 275 -18.80 9.12 -17.05
CA LEU A 275 -20.21 9.42 -16.80
C LEU A 275 -20.38 10.64 -15.89
N GLN A 276 -19.60 10.73 -14.82
CA GLN A 276 -19.65 11.88 -13.92
C GLN A 276 -19.23 13.18 -14.61
N VAL A 277 -18.23 13.12 -15.50
CA VAL A 277 -17.82 14.29 -16.30
C VAL A 277 -18.97 14.73 -17.21
N PHE A 278 -19.63 13.79 -17.89
CA PHE A 278 -20.73 14.09 -18.80
C PHE A 278 -21.94 14.66 -18.05
N ALA A 279 -22.28 14.07 -16.90
CA ALA A 279 -23.35 14.53 -16.04
C ALA A 279 -23.10 15.98 -15.57
N ASN A 280 -21.87 16.33 -15.22
CA ASN A 280 -21.50 17.70 -14.84
C ASN A 280 -21.68 18.69 -16.00
N HIS A 281 -21.30 18.31 -17.22
CA HIS A 281 -21.49 19.18 -18.40
C HIS A 281 -22.96 19.34 -18.79
N ALA A 282 -23.78 18.32 -18.55
CA ALA A 282 -25.21 18.33 -18.87
C ALA A 282 -26.09 18.99 -17.79
N LYS A 283 -25.53 19.42 -16.65
CA LYS A 283 -26.30 19.83 -15.46
C LYS A 283 -27.35 20.93 -15.72
N SER A 284 -27.10 21.83 -16.67
CA SER A 284 -28.01 22.92 -17.03
C SER A 284 -28.98 22.58 -18.16
N LEU A 285 -28.97 21.34 -18.66
CA LEU A 285 -29.79 20.90 -19.79
C LEU A 285 -31.12 20.31 -19.32
N ASP A 286 -32.16 20.54 -20.11
CA ASP A 286 -33.47 19.95 -19.87
C ASP A 286 -33.39 18.42 -19.93
N GLY A 287 -33.98 17.75 -18.94
CA GLY A 287 -33.97 16.29 -18.81
C GLY A 287 -32.73 15.70 -18.12
N ALA A 288 -31.70 16.50 -17.82
CA ALA A 288 -30.52 16.02 -17.10
C ALA A 288 -30.82 15.59 -15.66
N GLU A 289 -31.83 16.19 -15.01
CA GLU A 289 -32.23 15.87 -13.62
C GLU A 289 -32.64 14.40 -13.46
N VAL A 290 -33.38 13.85 -14.43
CA VAL A 290 -33.84 12.45 -14.40
C VAL A 290 -32.67 11.48 -14.53
N LEU A 291 -31.70 11.81 -15.39
CA LEU A 291 -30.48 11.01 -15.54
C LEU A 291 -29.60 11.12 -14.30
N GLN A 292 -29.49 12.32 -13.70
CA GLN A 292 -28.70 12.56 -12.51
C GLN A 292 -29.24 11.76 -11.32
N ALA A 293 -30.57 11.68 -11.15
CA ALA A 293 -31.17 10.86 -10.09
C ALA A 293 -30.78 9.38 -10.20
N GLN A 294 -30.65 8.84 -11.43
CA GLN A 294 -30.21 7.46 -11.64
C GLN A 294 -28.71 7.29 -11.33
N VAL A 295 -27.88 8.27 -11.70
CA VAL A 295 -26.45 8.30 -11.32
C VAL A 295 -26.33 8.32 -9.79
N ASP A 296 -27.09 9.15 -9.11
CA ASP A 296 -27.07 9.25 -7.65
C ASP A 296 -27.51 7.93 -7.01
N GLN A 297 -28.55 7.27 -7.54
CA GLN A 297 -28.98 5.95 -7.08
C GLN A 297 -27.87 4.90 -7.23
N ILE A 298 -27.17 4.84 -8.38
CA ILE A 298 -26.06 3.90 -8.58
C ILE A 298 -24.96 4.16 -7.56
N LYS A 299 -24.66 5.43 -7.27
CA LYS A 299 -23.66 5.82 -6.29
C LYS A 299 -24.08 5.41 -4.88
N GLU A 300 -25.27 5.79 -4.44
CA GLU A 300 -25.80 5.50 -3.10
C GLU A 300 -25.94 4.00 -2.83
N GLN A 301 -26.47 3.26 -3.80
CA GLN A 301 -26.68 1.82 -3.69
C GLN A 301 -25.43 0.99 -4.08
N ARG A 302 -24.32 1.65 -4.45
CA ARG A 302 -23.03 1.03 -4.79
C ARG A 302 -23.13 0.00 -5.92
N LEU A 303 -23.85 0.36 -6.98
CA LEU A 303 -24.22 -0.53 -8.09
C LEU A 303 -23.22 -0.49 -9.26
N LEU A 304 -21.95 -0.15 -9.00
CA LEU A 304 -20.92 -0.10 -10.05
C LEU A 304 -20.77 -1.44 -10.80
N LEU A 305 -20.95 -2.55 -10.09
CA LEU A 305 -20.80 -3.91 -10.61
C LEU A 305 -22.14 -4.64 -10.79
N ALA A 306 -23.25 -3.90 -10.89
CA ALA A 306 -24.57 -4.52 -11.10
C ALA A 306 -24.64 -5.19 -12.47
N GLU A 307 -25.35 -6.32 -12.53
CA GLU A 307 -25.65 -7.05 -13.76
C GLU A 307 -27.18 -7.10 -13.93
N PRO A 308 -27.75 -6.56 -15.03
CA PRO A 308 -27.07 -5.98 -16.19
C PRO A 308 -26.39 -4.62 -15.91
N ASP A 309 -25.44 -4.23 -16.76
CA ASP A 309 -24.71 -2.96 -16.70
C ASP A 309 -25.63 -1.73 -16.74
N LEU A 310 -25.62 -0.94 -15.66
CA LEU A 310 -26.41 0.28 -15.52
C LEU A 310 -25.69 1.53 -16.05
N ILE A 311 -24.37 1.47 -16.27
CA ILE A 311 -23.54 2.62 -16.65
C ILE A 311 -23.63 2.87 -18.16
N ALA A 312 -23.52 1.81 -18.97
CA ALA A 312 -23.60 1.91 -20.43
C ALA A 312 -24.88 2.62 -20.96
N PRO A 313 -26.11 2.28 -20.52
CA PRO A 313 -27.30 2.97 -20.99
C PRO A 313 -27.32 4.45 -20.58
N LEU A 314 -26.90 4.79 -19.35
CA LEU A 314 -26.80 6.18 -18.91
C LEU A 314 -25.77 6.97 -19.69
N MET A 315 -24.61 6.36 -19.96
CA MET A 315 -23.58 6.95 -20.83
C MET A 315 -24.14 7.28 -22.22
N ALA A 316 -24.91 6.35 -22.82
CA ALA A 316 -25.54 6.60 -24.11
C ALA A 316 -26.55 7.76 -24.05
N SER A 317 -27.38 7.81 -23.00
CA SER A 317 -28.35 8.90 -22.80
C SER A 317 -27.68 10.27 -22.63
N TYR A 318 -26.65 10.38 -21.79
CA TYR A 318 -25.90 11.65 -21.64
C TYR A 318 -25.15 12.04 -22.92
N THR A 319 -24.57 11.06 -23.62
CA THR A 319 -23.91 11.30 -24.91
C THR A 319 -24.90 11.89 -25.91
N GLN A 320 -26.11 11.35 -25.97
CA GLN A 320 -27.14 11.86 -26.87
C GLN A 320 -27.64 13.25 -26.46
N LEU A 321 -27.89 13.47 -25.16
CA LEU A 321 -28.31 14.77 -24.64
C LEU A 321 -27.28 15.88 -24.95
N LEU A 322 -26.00 15.61 -24.71
CA LEU A 322 -24.92 16.55 -25.01
C LEU A 322 -24.74 16.77 -26.51
N ARG A 323 -24.88 15.72 -27.32
CA ARG A 323 -24.82 15.80 -28.79
C ARG A 323 -25.91 16.72 -29.34
N ASP A 324 -27.14 16.54 -28.87
CA ASP A 324 -28.30 17.31 -29.34
C ASP A 324 -28.14 18.79 -28.98
N GLU A 325 -27.70 19.09 -27.76
CA GLU A 325 -27.43 20.46 -27.33
C GLU A 325 -26.29 21.10 -28.15
N LEU A 326 -25.16 20.40 -28.32
CA LEU A 326 -24.03 20.93 -29.09
C LEU A 326 -24.40 21.19 -30.56
N ASN A 327 -25.21 20.30 -31.17
CA ASN A 327 -25.73 20.52 -32.52
C ASN A 327 -26.69 21.72 -32.57
N SER A 328 -27.57 21.87 -31.58
CA SER A 328 -28.49 23.00 -31.47
C SER A 328 -27.71 24.32 -31.37
N LEU A 329 -26.70 24.38 -30.51
CA LEU A 329 -25.84 25.56 -30.35
C LEU A 329 -25.01 25.83 -31.60
N GLN A 330 -24.53 24.80 -32.29
CA GLN A 330 -23.83 24.96 -33.57
C GLN A 330 -24.75 25.59 -34.63
N GLN A 331 -25.99 25.12 -34.74
CA GLN A 331 -26.99 25.70 -35.65
C GLN A 331 -27.34 27.14 -35.26
N ALA A 332 -27.51 27.42 -33.96
CA ALA A 332 -27.78 28.76 -33.46
C ALA A 332 -26.62 29.73 -33.72
N TYR A 333 -25.37 29.27 -33.56
CA TYR A 333 -24.19 30.03 -33.91
C TYR A 333 -24.16 30.35 -35.42
N ASP A 334 -24.37 29.35 -36.26
CA ASP A 334 -24.34 29.51 -37.72
C ASP A 334 -25.46 30.44 -38.20
N ALA A 335 -26.66 30.32 -37.63
CA ALA A 335 -27.79 31.21 -37.93
C ALA A 335 -27.54 32.66 -37.47
N ALA A 336 -27.02 32.84 -36.25
CA ALA A 336 -26.69 34.17 -35.73
C ALA A 336 -25.58 34.84 -36.57
N HIS A 337 -24.57 34.07 -36.99
CA HIS A 337 -23.46 34.57 -37.80
C HIS A 337 -23.92 34.94 -39.20
N ALA A 338 -24.70 34.06 -39.84
CA ALA A 338 -25.29 34.34 -41.16
C ALA A 338 -26.21 35.56 -41.13
N LYS A 339 -27.02 35.73 -40.07
CA LYS A 339 -27.88 36.91 -39.88
C LYS A 339 -27.05 38.20 -39.72
N GLY A 340 -25.98 38.16 -38.93
CA GLY A 340 -25.07 39.29 -38.78
C GLY A 340 -24.37 39.65 -40.10
N MET A 341 -23.89 38.65 -40.83
CA MET A 341 -23.28 38.84 -42.14
C MET A 341 -24.26 39.39 -43.18
N HIS A 342 -25.52 38.94 -43.19
CA HIS A 342 -26.56 39.48 -44.05
C HIS A 342 -26.80 40.97 -43.75
N ARG A 343 -26.89 41.33 -42.46
CA ARG A 343 -27.08 42.72 -42.04
C ARG A 343 -25.93 43.62 -42.47
N LEU A 344 -24.68 43.17 -42.32
CA LEU A 344 -23.53 43.87 -42.89
C LEU A 344 -23.62 43.95 -44.42
N GLY A 345 -24.11 42.90 -45.09
CA GLY A 345 -24.36 42.90 -46.53
C GLY A 345 -25.45 43.87 -46.99
N GLU A 346 -26.30 44.38 -46.11
CA GLU A 346 -27.28 45.44 -46.40
C GLU A 346 -26.72 46.84 -46.13
N ASP A 347 -25.77 46.95 -45.20
CA ASP A 347 -25.10 48.19 -44.77
C ASP A 347 -24.31 48.83 -45.93
N SER A 348 -24.61 50.10 -46.22
CA SER A 348 -23.99 50.87 -47.30
C SER A 348 -22.51 51.15 -47.05
N ASN A 349 -22.15 51.42 -45.80
CA ASN A 349 -20.77 51.75 -45.41
C ASN A 349 -19.93 50.48 -45.47
N TRP A 350 -20.48 49.35 -45.03
CA TRP A 350 -19.82 48.06 -45.18
C TRP A 350 -19.53 47.70 -46.64
N LYS A 351 -20.45 47.96 -47.58
CA LYS A 351 -20.23 47.66 -49.00
C LYS A 351 -19.03 48.38 -49.60
N GLN A 352 -18.78 49.63 -49.19
CA GLN A 352 -17.72 50.48 -49.72
C GLN A 352 -16.32 50.12 -49.24
N LEU A 353 -16.19 49.42 -48.10
CA LEU A 353 -14.90 48.98 -47.56
C LEU A 353 -14.17 48.01 -48.49
N GLU A 354 -12.84 48.11 -48.50
CA GLU A 354 -11.98 47.14 -49.18
C GLU A 354 -12.01 45.77 -48.50
N GLN A 355 -11.66 44.72 -49.24
CA GLN A 355 -11.72 43.35 -48.74
C GLN A 355 -10.77 43.11 -47.55
N GLU A 356 -9.61 43.78 -47.53
CA GLU A 356 -8.65 43.71 -46.43
C GLU A 356 -9.20 44.39 -45.16
N GLN A 357 -9.85 45.55 -45.30
CA GLN A 357 -10.53 46.26 -44.20
C GLN A 357 -11.70 45.44 -43.63
N LYS A 358 -12.54 44.84 -44.50
CA LYS A 358 -13.62 43.94 -44.10
C LYS A 358 -13.10 42.76 -43.28
N HIS A 359 -12.03 42.13 -43.75
CA HIS A 359 -11.40 41.02 -43.04
C HIS A 359 -10.83 41.46 -41.69
N GLN A 360 -10.15 42.61 -41.63
CA GLN A 360 -9.61 43.16 -40.38
C GLN A 360 -10.71 43.43 -39.35
N PHE A 361 -11.82 44.06 -39.74
CA PHE A 361 -12.91 44.39 -38.81
C PHE A 361 -13.61 43.14 -38.28
N LEU A 362 -13.76 42.10 -39.13
CA LEU A 362 -14.25 40.79 -38.69
C LEU A 362 -13.27 40.09 -37.73
N ALA A 363 -11.97 40.18 -38.00
CA ALA A 363 -10.93 39.56 -37.16
C ALA A 363 -10.87 40.20 -35.76
N GLU A 364 -10.98 41.52 -35.66
CA GLU A 364 -10.98 42.23 -34.38
C GLU A 364 -12.16 41.81 -33.47
N GLN A 365 -13.32 41.51 -34.07
CA GLN A 365 -14.50 41.02 -33.34
C GLN A 365 -14.56 39.48 -33.21
N LYS A 366 -13.52 38.77 -33.69
CA LYS A 366 -13.45 37.31 -33.71
C LYS A 366 -14.63 36.66 -34.43
N LEU A 367 -14.97 37.17 -35.61
CA LEU A 367 -16.09 36.72 -36.46
C LEU A 367 -15.61 36.11 -37.78
N THR A 368 -14.31 35.80 -37.90
CA THR A 368 -13.77 35.15 -39.09
C THR A 368 -14.04 33.64 -39.10
N ALA A 369 -13.80 33.00 -40.24
CA ALA A 369 -13.94 31.54 -40.35
C ALA A 369 -13.03 30.77 -39.38
N THR A 370 -11.86 31.31 -39.04
CA THR A 370 -10.92 30.71 -38.08
C THR A 370 -11.39 30.82 -36.63
N ASP A 371 -12.28 31.76 -36.33
CA ASP A 371 -12.83 31.94 -34.97
C ASP A 371 -14.04 31.04 -34.70
N LYS A 372 -14.59 30.42 -35.74
CA LYS A 372 -15.72 29.49 -35.62
C LYS A 372 -15.32 28.33 -34.70
N PRO A 373 -16.09 28.07 -33.63
CA PRO A 373 -15.85 26.93 -32.76
C PRO A 373 -15.94 25.63 -33.56
N GLU A 374 -14.92 24.79 -33.43
CA GLU A 374 -14.94 23.43 -33.95
C GLU A 374 -15.72 22.55 -32.96
N ILE A 375 -16.88 22.06 -33.38
CA ILE A 375 -17.78 21.23 -32.58
C ILE A 375 -17.82 19.86 -33.24
N ALA A 376 -17.24 18.87 -32.56
CA ALA A 376 -17.21 17.49 -33.01
C ALA A 376 -18.08 16.62 -32.10
N VAL A 377 -19.08 15.95 -32.68
CA VAL A 377 -20.07 15.16 -31.93
C VAL A 377 -20.23 13.71 -32.43
N GLY A 378 -19.29 13.25 -33.26
CA GLY A 378 -19.32 11.93 -33.92
C GLY A 378 -19.25 10.76 -32.95
N SER A 379 -18.46 10.90 -31.88
CA SER A 379 -18.30 9.90 -30.81
C SER A 379 -18.37 10.55 -29.42
N SER A 380 -18.44 9.72 -28.37
CA SER A 380 -18.34 10.22 -26.99
C SER A 380 -16.99 10.90 -26.72
N ASP A 381 -15.90 10.39 -27.29
CA ASP A 381 -14.57 10.99 -27.18
C ASP A 381 -14.51 12.37 -27.88
N ASP A 382 -15.15 12.52 -29.04
CA ASP A 382 -15.24 13.81 -29.74
C ASP A 382 -16.02 14.85 -28.92
N ILE A 383 -17.14 14.43 -28.31
CA ILE A 383 -17.94 15.28 -27.42
C ILE A 383 -17.11 15.72 -26.22
N GLN A 384 -16.38 14.79 -25.60
CA GLN A 384 -15.51 15.10 -24.46
C GLN A 384 -14.41 16.10 -24.85
N LYS A 385 -13.73 15.89 -25.98
CA LYS A 385 -12.71 16.82 -26.49
C LYS A 385 -13.29 18.20 -26.82
N THR A 386 -14.50 18.23 -27.38
CA THR A 386 -15.22 19.48 -27.65
C THR A 386 -15.51 20.23 -26.36
N LEU A 387 -16.09 19.55 -25.36
CA LEU A 387 -16.45 20.15 -24.06
C LEU A 387 -15.24 20.59 -23.22
N GLN A 388 -14.07 19.94 -23.42
CA GLN A 388 -12.80 20.39 -22.83
C GLN A 388 -12.27 21.68 -23.46
N ARG A 389 -12.54 21.91 -24.75
CA ARG A 389 -12.12 23.13 -25.47
C ARG A 389 -13.09 24.29 -25.26
N ILE A 390 -14.39 24.00 -25.33
CA ILE A 390 -15.46 24.99 -25.21
C ILE A 390 -16.66 24.37 -24.49
N SER A 391 -17.04 24.95 -23.36
CA SER A 391 -18.21 24.51 -22.62
C SER A 391 -19.50 24.99 -23.30
N ILE A 392 -20.61 24.31 -23.01
CA ILE A 392 -21.95 24.70 -23.45
C ILE A 392 -22.24 26.17 -23.09
N GLY A 393 -21.95 26.58 -21.84
CA GLY A 393 -22.14 27.96 -21.40
C GLY A 393 -21.31 28.97 -22.19
N MET A 394 -20.02 28.69 -22.44
CA MET A 394 -19.15 29.57 -23.24
C MET A 394 -19.65 29.72 -24.69
N LEU A 395 -20.19 28.66 -25.26
CA LEU A 395 -20.76 28.69 -26.61
C LEU A 395 -22.05 29.53 -26.63
N ALA A 396 -22.94 29.34 -25.66
CA ALA A 396 -24.16 30.12 -25.51
C ALA A 396 -23.86 31.63 -25.33
N GLU A 397 -22.88 31.99 -24.50
CA GLU A 397 -22.43 33.38 -24.31
C GLU A 397 -21.89 33.99 -25.61
N ARG A 398 -21.10 33.23 -26.37
CA ARG A 398 -20.59 33.69 -27.68
C ARG A 398 -21.72 33.98 -28.66
N ILE A 399 -22.74 33.13 -28.70
CA ILE A 399 -23.93 33.32 -29.55
C ILE A 399 -24.70 34.56 -29.10
N ALA A 400 -24.92 34.72 -27.80
CA ALA A 400 -25.64 35.87 -27.24
C ALA A 400 -24.92 37.21 -27.48
N ALA A 401 -23.58 37.22 -27.45
CA ALA A 401 -22.77 38.41 -27.72
C ALA A 401 -22.64 38.73 -29.22
N MET A 402 -23.04 37.81 -30.11
CA MET A 402 -22.82 37.94 -31.55
C MET A 402 -23.51 39.16 -32.17
N PRO A 403 -24.79 39.49 -31.87
CA PRO A 403 -25.43 40.69 -32.39
C PRO A 403 -24.64 41.97 -32.09
N SER A 404 -24.21 42.16 -30.83
CA SER A 404 -23.43 43.34 -30.43
C SER A 404 -22.06 43.43 -31.10
N ARG A 405 -21.44 42.29 -31.44
CA ARG A 405 -20.18 42.29 -32.18
C ARG A 405 -20.37 42.74 -33.62
N PHE A 406 -21.45 42.32 -34.27
CA PHE A 406 -21.81 42.81 -35.60
C PHE A 406 -22.22 44.29 -35.58
N ASP A 407 -22.93 44.76 -34.55
CA ASP A 407 -23.24 46.19 -34.37
C ASP A 407 -21.96 47.03 -34.26
N ALA A 408 -20.95 46.55 -33.51
CA ALA A 408 -19.65 47.22 -33.40
C ALA A 408 -18.94 47.32 -34.76
N ILE A 409 -19.08 46.31 -35.63
CA ILE A 409 -18.53 46.37 -36.99
C ILE A 409 -19.25 47.43 -37.83
N SER A 410 -20.59 47.47 -37.81
CA SER A 410 -21.36 48.49 -38.53
C SER A 410 -20.98 49.90 -38.08
N ILE A 411 -20.84 50.13 -36.77
CA ILE A 411 -20.39 51.43 -36.23
C ILE A 411 -18.99 51.77 -36.76
N LYS A 412 -18.06 50.83 -36.70
CA LYS A 412 -16.69 51.05 -37.18
C LYS A 412 -16.62 51.29 -38.69
N ALA A 413 -17.44 50.58 -39.46
CA ALA A 413 -17.56 50.79 -40.90
C ALA A 413 -18.08 52.20 -41.22
N ALA A 414 -19.03 52.71 -40.45
CA ALA A 414 -19.52 54.08 -40.57
C ALA A 414 -18.46 55.12 -40.18
N GLU A 415 -17.70 54.89 -39.09
CA GLU A 415 -16.62 55.79 -38.66
C GLU A 415 -15.52 55.94 -39.73
N GLU A 416 -15.17 54.85 -40.43
CA GLU A 416 -14.13 54.85 -41.46
C GLU A 416 -14.60 55.49 -42.78
N MET A 417 -15.83 55.19 -43.23
CA MET A 417 -16.34 55.67 -44.53
C MET A 417 -16.91 57.09 -44.46
N GLU A 418 -17.44 57.49 -43.30
CA GLU A 418 -18.00 58.82 -43.09
C GLU A 418 -17.36 59.49 -41.86
N PRO A 419 -16.10 59.97 -41.95
CA PRO A 419 -15.37 60.55 -40.81
C PRO A 419 -15.98 61.84 -40.24
N LYS A 420 -17.00 62.41 -40.89
CA LYS A 420 -17.81 63.55 -40.41
C LYS A 420 -19.19 63.14 -39.88
N ALA A 421 -19.50 61.84 -39.83
CA ALA A 421 -20.80 61.36 -39.38
C ALA A 421 -21.01 61.62 -37.88
N GLN A 422 -22.23 62.02 -37.53
CA GLN A 422 -22.67 62.26 -36.16
C GLN A 422 -23.38 61.01 -35.63
N PHE A 423 -22.82 60.38 -34.60
CA PHE A 423 -23.40 59.22 -33.95
C PHE A 423 -24.42 59.64 -32.89
N VAL A 424 -25.70 59.44 -33.17
CA VAL A 424 -26.80 59.88 -32.31
C VAL A 424 -27.45 58.67 -31.64
N SER A 425 -27.47 58.68 -30.31
CA SER A 425 -28.26 57.73 -29.52
C SER A 425 -29.59 58.37 -29.15
N LEU A 426 -30.68 57.81 -29.68
CA LEU A 426 -32.03 58.22 -29.30
C LEU A 426 -32.35 57.71 -27.89
N ARG A 427 -33.12 58.51 -27.14
CA ARG A 427 -33.49 58.21 -25.76
C ARG A 427 -34.30 56.91 -25.69
N ARG A 428 -33.83 55.91 -24.94
CA ARG A 428 -34.61 54.69 -24.67
C ARG A 428 -35.47 54.91 -23.44
N CYS A 429 -36.79 54.97 -23.59
CA CYS A 429 -37.74 55.12 -22.48
C CYS A 429 -38.94 54.17 -22.64
N THR A 430 -39.59 53.82 -21.53
CA THR A 430 -40.83 53.03 -21.54
C THR A 430 -42.00 53.96 -21.80
N LEU A 431 -42.61 53.85 -22.97
CA LEU A 431 -43.76 54.65 -23.40
C LEU A 431 -45.04 53.89 -23.02
N LYS A 432 -45.92 54.52 -22.25
CA LYS A 432 -47.14 53.91 -21.69
C LYS A 432 -48.43 54.48 -22.28
N THR A 433 -48.35 55.62 -22.97
CA THR A 433 -49.50 56.30 -23.56
C THR A 433 -49.19 56.78 -24.98
N GLU A 434 -50.22 56.97 -25.80
CA GLU A 434 -50.05 57.44 -27.18
C GLU A 434 -49.45 58.87 -27.24
N ALA A 435 -49.79 59.72 -26.26
CA ALA A 435 -49.21 61.04 -26.10
C ALA A 435 -47.69 60.99 -25.83
N GLU A 436 -47.22 60.03 -25.03
CA GLU A 436 -45.79 59.83 -24.78
C GLU A 436 -45.05 59.40 -26.06
N ILE A 437 -45.68 58.61 -26.94
CA ILE A 437 -45.09 58.20 -28.23
C ILE A 437 -44.90 59.43 -29.13
N GLN A 438 -45.92 60.28 -29.26
CA GLN A 438 -45.84 61.48 -30.09
C GLN A 438 -44.78 62.46 -29.58
N GLN A 439 -44.71 62.64 -28.26
CA GLN A 439 -43.69 63.50 -27.66
C GLN A 439 -42.28 62.96 -27.90
N TRP A 440 -42.09 61.64 -27.76
CA TRP A 440 -40.81 61.01 -28.03
C TRP A 440 -40.39 61.13 -29.50
N LEU A 441 -41.32 61.00 -30.45
CA LEU A 441 -41.03 61.19 -31.88
C LEU A 441 -40.58 62.62 -32.18
N LEU A 442 -41.25 63.63 -31.60
CA LEU A 442 -40.86 65.04 -31.71
C LEU A 442 -39.45 65.29 -31.17
N ASP A 443 -39.15 64.74 -30.00
CA ASP A 443 -37.83 64.89 -29.37
C ASP A 443 -36.74 64.20 -30.22
N ALA A 444 -37.01 62.98 -30.72
CA ALA A 444 -36.10 62.24 -31.58
C ALA A 444 -35.88 62.95 -32.93
N GLU A 445 -36.93 63.49 -33.54
CA GLU A 445 -36.85 64.25 -34.79
C GLU A 445 -35.99 65.50 -34.64
N ASN A 446 -36.17 66.25 -33.54
CA ASN A 446 -35.37 67.44 -33.27
C ASN A 446 -33.89 67.09 -33.04
N GLN A 447 -33.61 66.02 -32.28
CA GLN A 447 -32.25 65.54 -32.03
C GLN A 447 -31.57 65.12 -33.34
N LEU A 448 -32.29 64.40 -34.22
CA LEU A 448 -31.79 63.99 -35.53
C LEU A 448 -31.51 65.18 -36.45
N LYS A 449 -32.42 66.17 -36.52
CA LYS A 449 -32.23 67.37 -37.36
C LYS A 449 -31.04 68.22 -36.92
N GLN A 450 -30.81 68.33 -35.61
CA GLN A 450 -29.63 69.03 -35.08
C GLN A 450 -28.34 68.33 -35.47
N ALA A 451 -28.26 67.01 -35.27
CA ALA A 451 -27.08 66.25 -35.66
C ALA A 451 -26.84 66.25 -37.17
N LEU A 452 -27.92 66.24 -37.98
CA LEU A 452 -27.82 66.30 -39.44
C LEU A 452 -27.19 67.60 -39.94
N ALA A 453 -27.33 68.70 -39.20
CA ALA A 453 -26.69 69.97 -39.54
C ALA A 453 -25.15 69.92 -39.42
N GLU A 454 -24.63 69.01 -38.60
CA GLU A 454 -23.19 68.85 -38.33
C GLU A 454 -22.53 67.73 -39.15
N GLY A 455 -23.33 66.88 -39.80
CA GLY A 455 -22.87 65.81 -40.69
C GLY A 455 -23.94 64.72 -40.93
N PRO A 456 -23.67 63.71 -41.77
CA PRO A 456 -24.54 62.55 -41.92
C PRO A 456 -24.82 61.90 -40.56
N VAL A 457 -26.07 61.50 -40.28
CA VAL A 457 -26.43 60.95 -38.96
C VAL A 457 -26.46 59.43 -39.00
N VAL A 458 -25.76 58.81 -38.06
CA VAL A 458 -25.78 57.37 -37.84
C VAL A 458 -26.41 57.09 -36.49
N LEU A 459 -27.49 56.31 -36.47
CA LEU A 459 -28.19 55.92 -35.25
C LEU A 459 -27.47 54.78 -34.53
N ARG A 460 -27.30 54.90 -33.20
CA ARG A 460 -26.70 53.88 -32.32
C ARG A 460 -27.72 53.14 -31.44
#